data_AF-G1KT04-F1
#
_entry.id   AF-G1KT04-F1
#
_cell.length_a   1.000
_cell.length_b   1.000
_cell.length_c   1.000
_cell.angle_alpha   90.00
_cell.angle_beta   90.00
_cell.angle_gamma   90.00
#
_symmetry.space_group_name_H-M   'P 1'
#
loop_
_entity.id
_entity.type
_entity.pdbx_description
1 polymer ?
#
loop_
_entity_poly.entity_id
_entity_poly.type
_entity_poly.pdbx_seq_one_letter_code
_entity_poly.pdbx_strand_id
1 'polypeptide(L)'
;MVKAWLSKTKHRSACWQLPRGHWGQGAKVHCWLALLSWLLLPLPGGSPTPRQPRAPPRVRNTHPHPPTRARTHTQPTQREEQQQHRGEEALWRRRQQHSQRSHGRSSRHGTGLRRTMAAARHSTLDLTLAATADCNAIFKGLQSIFQKQGMTETIHNWEDHGYLATYVNKNGSFANLRIYPHGLVLVDIQTYNDLNGGEDAGQLLNKVEERMKELFHRNIKRVKGLPAIVRGDTIDRYWPTADGRLVEYDIDEVVYDEESPYQNIKILHSKQFGNILILSGDVNLAESDLAYTQAIMGSGKEDYADKEVLILGGGDGGILYEIVKLKPKMVTMVEIDQMVIDGCRKFMRKTCGDVLDNLKGECYQVLIEDCIPVLKRYAKEERMFDYVINDLTAVPISTSPEEDSTWEFLRMILDLSMKVLKPDGKYFTQGNCVNLTEALTLYEEQLGRLSCPVEFSKEVVCVPSYMELWVFYTIWKKRSEV
;
A
#
# COMPACT_ATOMS: atom_id res chain seq x y z
N MET A 1 26.44 -9.58 -50.76
CA MET A 1 25.62 -10.81 -50.63
C MET A 1 25.09 -10.89 -49.21
N VAL A 2 23.85 -10.45 -48.99
CA VAL A 2 23.19 -10.50 -47.67
C VAL A 2 22.34 -11.78 -47.60
N LYS A 3 22.34 -12.45 -46.44
CA LYS A 3 21.71 -13.77 -46.27
C LYS A 3 20.22 -13.73 -46.56
N ALA A 4 19.77 -14.63 -47.44
CA ALA A 4 18.37 -15.00 -47.58
C ALA A 4 18.11 -16.32 -46.84
N TRP A 5 17.04 -16.38 -46.06
CA TRP A 5 16.36 -17.65 -45.75
C TRP A 5 14.84 -17.45 -45.72
N LEU A 6 14.26 -17.75 -46.88
CA LEU A 6 12.98 -18.42 -47.17
C LEU A 6 12.05 -18.82 -45.99
N SER A 7 10.72 -18.96 -46.16
CA SER A 7 9.75 -18.42 -47.14
C SER A 7 8.32 -18.91 -46.80
N LYS A 8 7.28 -18.12 -47.13
CA LYS A 8 5.87 -18.56 -47.39
C LYS A 8 5.11 -19.15 -46.16
N THR A 9 3.79 -19.05 -46.01
CA THR A 9 2.69 -18.93 -46.99
C THR A 9 1.57 -17.95 -46.60
N LYS A 10 0.83 -17.51 -47.64
CA LYS A 10 -0.44 -16.76 -47.68
C LYS A 10 -1.61 -17.50 -46.97
N HIS A 11 -2.84 -16.99 -46.70
CA HIS A 11 -3.62 -15.84 -47.23
C HIS A 11 -4.86 -15.52 -46.36
N ARG A 12 -5.54 -14.37 -46.63
CA ARG A 12 -6.97 -14.02 -46.32
C ARG A 12 -7.32 -13.66 -44.84
N SER A 13 -8.14 -12.66 -44.49
CA SER A 13 -9.02 -11.73 -45.26
C SER A 13 -9.17 -10.33 -44.62
N ALA A 14 -9.52 -9.35 -45.47
CA ALA A 14 -10.10 -8.00 -45.26
C ALA A 14 -10.52 -7.48 -43.87
N CYS A 15 -10.22 -6.19 -43.61
CA CYS A 15 -11.24 -5.14 -43.42
C CYS A 15 -10.66 -3.70 -43.45
N TRP A 16 -11.28 -2.83 -44.27
CA TRP A 16 -11.35 -1.35 -44.28
C TRP A 16 -10.16 -0.45 -43.85
N GLN A 17 -9.78 0.45 -44.77
CA GLN A 17 -9.10 1.72 -44.48
C GLN A 17 -10.06 2.90 -44.60
N LEU A 18 -9.84 3.94 -43.77
CA LEU A 18 -9.95 5.41 -44.00
C LEU A 18 -10.50 6.13 -42.74
N PRO A 19 -10.13 7.40 -42.48
CA PRO A 19 -8.82 8.05 -42.67
C PRO A 19 -8.28 8.66 -41.35
N ARG A 20 -7.05 9.19 -41.38
CA ARG A 20 -6.48 9.96 -40.25
C ARG A 20 -7.16 11.32 -40.11
N GLY A 21 -7.47 11.74 -38.89
CA GLY A 21 -7.81 13.11 -38.53
C GLY A 21 -7.08 13.56 -37.27
N HIS A 22 -6.34 14.67 -37.34
CA HIS A 22 -5.80 15.36 -36.16
C HIS A 22 -6.83 16.33 -35.61
N TRP A 23 -7.17 16.24 -34.33
CA TRP A 23 -7.46 17.37 -33.44
C TRP A 23 -7.01 16.97 -32.02
N GLY A 24 -6.46 17.92 -31.26
CA GLY A 24 -5.82 17.66 -29.96
C GLY A 24 -6.62 18.17 -28.75
N GLN A 25 -5.95 18.09 -27.59
CA GLN A 25 -6.33 18.61 -26.27
C GLN A 25 -7.46 17.87 -25.50
N GLY A 26 -7.02 17.08 -24.52
CA GLY A 26 -7.35 17.31 -23.11
C GLY A 26 -8.77 17.01 -22.61
N ALA A 27 -8.99 15.78 -22.11
CA ALA A 27 -10.00 15.53 -21.07
C ALA A 27 -9.67 14.27 -20.22
N LYS A 28 -9.35 14.52 -18.95
CA LYS A 28 -9.59 13.70 -17.74
C LYS A 28 -10.08 12.25 -17.93
N VAL A 29 -9.28 11.29 -17.44
CA VAL A 29 -9.73 9.96 -17.02
C VAL A 29 -9.21 9.70 -15.60
N HIS A 30 -10.05 9.05 -14.78
CA HIS A 30 -9.93 8.65 -13.36
C HIS A 30 -10.74 9.45 -12.33
N CYS A 31 -11.27 8.67 -11.36
CA CYS A 31 -12.10 9.00 -10.20
C CYS A 31 -13.64 9.03 -10.36
N TRP A 32 -14.23 7.85 -10.61
CA TRP A 32 -15.61 7.51 -10.19
C TRP A 32 -15.72 6.02 -9.83
N LEU A 33 -15.43 5.65 -8.58
CA LEU A 33 -15.82 4.36 -7.99
C LEU A 33 -15.77 4.38 -6.44
N ALA A 34 -16.34 5.42 -5.83
CA ALA A 34 -16.49 5.52 -4.37
C ALA A 34 -17.69 6.41 -4.00
N LEU A 35 -18.92 5.89 -4.18
CA LEU A 35 -20.18 6.32 -3.53
C LEU A 35 -21.38 5.63 -4.20
N LEU A 36 -21.80 4.46 -3.67
CA LEU A 36 -23.18 3.92 -3.75
C LEU A 36 -23.26 2.55 -3.04
N SER A 37 -23.36 2.58 -1.71
CA SER A 37 -23.76 1.42 -0.88
C SER A 37 -24.40 1.88 0.42
N TRP A 38 -25.47 2.67 0.32
CA TRP A 38 -26.43 2.91 1.41
C TRP A 38 -27.85 2.88 0.83
N LEU A 39 -28.78 2.33 1.62
CA LEU A 39 -30.19 2.07 1.30
C LEU A 39 -30.44 0.95 0.28
N LEU A 40 -30.78 -0.25 0.79
CA LEU A 40 -31.95 -1.03 0.35
C LEU A 40 -32.22 -2.20 1.32
N LEU A 41 -33.18 -2.04 2.22
CA LEU A 41 -34.01 -3.12 2.75
C LEU A 41 -35.49 -2.67 2.74
N PRO A 42 -36.46 -3.58 2.54
CA PRO A 42 -37.78 -3.21 2.02
C PRO A 42 -38.90 -3.25 3.07
N LEU A 43 -39.95 -2.43 2.87
CA LEU A 43 -41.32 -2.69 3.35
C LEU A 43 -42.36 -2.12 2.34
N PRO A 44 -43.63 -2.59 2.33
CA PRO A 44 -44.37 -2.75 1.07
C PRO A 44 -45.63 -1.87 0.88
N GLY A 45 -46.03 -1.74 -0.40
CA GLY A 45 -47.44 -1.84 -0.82
C GLY A 45 -48.36 -0.60 -0.71
N GLY A 46 -48.70 0.01 -1.86
CA GLY A 46 -49.80 0.98 -1.97
C GLY A 46 -49.93 1.56 -3.39
N SER A 47 -51.08 1.39 -4.04
CA SER A 47 -51.33 1.73 -5.45
C SER A 47 -51.82 3.19 -5.67
N PRO A 48 -51.71 3.75 -6.90
CA PRO A 48 -51.82 5.21 -7.14
C PRO A 48 -53.16 5.67 -7.77
N THR A 49 -53.47 6.97 -7.67
CA THR A 49 -54.32 7.72 -8.63
C THR A 49 -53.99 9.24 -8.64
N PRO A 50 -54.29 10.00 -9.72
CA PRO A 50 -53.59 11.27 -10.03
C PRO A 50 -54.46 12.54 -10.05
N ARG A 51 -53.85 13.75 -10.00
CA ARG A 51 -54.46 15.03 -10.46
C ARG A 51 -53.44 16.01 -11.11
N GLN A 52 -54.00 16.98 -11.84
CA GLN A 52 -53.44 17.76 -12.96
C GLN A 52 -52.76 19.12 -12.61
N PRO A 53 -52.07 19.79 -13.56
CA PRO A 53 -51.16 20.92 -13.31
C PRO A 53 -51.82 22.32 -13.38
N ARG A 54 -51.03 23.39 -13.10
CA ARG A 54 -51.41 24.80 -13.32
C ARG A 54 -50.31 25.61 -14.04
N ALA A 55 -50.76 26.71 -14.67
CA ALA A 55 -50.07 27.48 -15.72
C ALA A 55 -49.31 28.74 -15.20
N PRO A 56 -48.55 29.48 -16.05
CA PRO A 56 -47.47 30.38 -15.63
C PRO A 56 -47.86 31.91 -15.65
N PRO A 57 -46.95 32.90 -15.85
CA PRO A 57 -46.52 33.82 -14.78
C PRO A 57 -46.94 35.29 -14.99
N ARG A 58 -46.51 36.21 -14.11
CA ARG A 58 -46.61 37.67 -14.32
C ARG A 58 -45.27 38.39 -14.10
N VAL A 59 -45.06 39.43 -14.91
CA VAL A 59 -43.83 40.25 -15.05
C VAL A 59 -43.95 41.56 -14.27
N ARG A 60 -42.83 42.11 -13.75
CA ARG A 60 -42.65 43.57 -13.55
C ARG A 60 -41.17 44.01 -13.54
N ASN A 61 -40.80 44.73 -14.61
CA ASN A 61 -39.84 45.84 -14.82
C ASN A 61 -38.41 45.88 -14.18
N THR A 62 -37.47 46.38 -15.01
CA THR A 62 -36.06 46.79 -14.74
C THR A 62 -35.98 48.27 -14.25
N HIS A 63 -34.87 48.99 -13.99
CA HIS A 63 -33.42 49.03 -14.32
C HIS A 63 -32.65 49.80 -13.18
N PRO A 64 -31.33 50.10 -13.22
CA PRO A 64 -30.11 49.40 -13.71
C PRO A 64 -28.97 49.31 -12.65
N HIS A 65 -27.79 48.77 -13.01
CA HIS A 65 -26.60 48.62 -12.15
C HIS A 65 -25.74 49.90 -11.98
N PRO A 66 -25.02 50.06 -10.84
CA PRO A 66 -23.83 50.91 -10.71
C PRO A 66 -22.51 50.14 -11.05
N PRO A 67 -21.39 50.84 -11.34
CA PRO A 67 -20.19 50.24 -11.93
C PRO A 67 -19.22 49.57 -10.93
N THR A 68 -18.41 48.66 -11.48
CA THR A 68 -17.34 47.90 -10.82
C THR A 68 -16.21 48.80 -10.30
N ARG A 69 -15.81 48.62 -9.03
CA ARG A 69 -14.53 49.11 -8.50
C ARG A 69 -13.48 48.00 -8.52
N ALA A 70 -12.30 48.31 -9.04
CA ALA A 70 -11.14 47.41 -9.00
C ALA A 70 -10.71 47.16 -7.54
N ARG A 71 -10.37 45.89 -7.23
CA ARG A 71 -9.64 45.56 -5.99
C ARG A 71 -8.15 45.58 -6.27
N THR A 72 -7.45 46.51 -5.63
CA THR A 72 -5.99 46.46 -5.47
C THR A 72 -5.63 45.34 -4.50
N HIS A 73 -4.78 44.40 -4.90
CA HIS A 73 -4.12 43.51 -3.96
C HIS A 73 -3.06 44.28 -3.17
N THR A 74 -3.20 44.29 -1.85
CA THR A 74 -2.13 44.65 -0.89
C THR A 74 -1.71 43.39 -0.16
N GLN A 75 -0.40 43.15 -0.05
CA GLN A 75 0.13 42.05 0.75
C GLN A 75 -0.13 42.29 2.25
N PRO A 76 -0.33 41.24 3.06
CA PRO A 76 -0.40 41.37 4.52
C PRO A 76 0.91 41.92 5.08
N THR A 77 0.83 42.62 6.20
CA THR A 77 2.02 43.05 6.94
C THR A 77 2.52 41.93 7.87
N GLN A 78 3.83 41.89 8.14
CA GLN A 78 4.45 40.87 9.01
C GLN A 78 3.82 40.74 10.42
N ARG A 79 3.10 41.77 10.90
CA ARG A 79 2.35 41.69 12.16
C ARG A 79 1.08 40.86 12.07
N GLU A 80 0.42 40.86 10.92
CA GLU A 80 -0.80 40.10 10.66
C GLU A 80 -0.47 38.60 10.52
N GLU A 81 0.59 38.26 9.77
CA GLU A 81 1.11 36.89 9.68
C GLU A 81 1.51 36.34 11.06
N GLN A 82 2.21 37.13 11.89
CA GLN A 82 2.55 36.75 13.27
C GLN A 82 1.35 36.68 14.22
N GLN A 83 0.21 37.28 13.92
CA GLN A 83 -1.03 37.10 14.69
C GLN A 83 -1.79 35.86 14.23
N GLN A 84 -1.78 35.58 12.93
CA GLN A 84 -2.42 34.41 12.34
C GLN A 84 -1.73 33.12 12.78
N HIS A 85 -0.40 33.03 12.70
CA HIS A 85 0.38 31.90 13.23
C HIS A 85 0.13 31.64 14.73
N ARG A 86 0.03 32.69 15.56
CA ARG A 86 -0.28 32.54 16.99
C ARG A 86 -1.73 32.12 17.25
N GLY A 87 -2.66 32.50 16.38
CA GLY A 87 -4.03 31.99 16.39
C GLY A 87 -4.09 30.49 16.09
N GLU A 88 -3.33 30.04 15.10
CA GLU A 88 -3.27 28.65 14.66
C GLU A 88 -2.55 27.75 15.69
N GLU A 89 -1.42 28.18 16.26
CA GLU A 89 -0.80 27.50 17.41
C GLU A 89 -1.77 27.35 18.59
N ALA A 90 -2.54 28.40 18.91
CA ALA A 90 -3.49 28.37 20.03
C ALA A 90 -4.69 27.44 19.73
N LEU A 91 -5.12 27.33 18.48
CA LEU A 91 -6.13 26.37 18.02
C LEU A 91 -5.60 24.94 18.05
N TRP A 92 -4.35 24.72 17.63
CA TRP A 92 -3.67 23.42 17.67
C TRP A 92 -3.50 22.93 19.11
N ARG A 93 -3.00 23.77 20.03
CA ARG A 93 -2.88 23.43 21.47
C ARG A 93 -4.23 23.15 22.13
N ARG A 94 -5.34 23.79 21.69
CA ARG A 94 -6.70 23.44 22.17
C ARG A 94 -7.18 22.10 21.65
N ARG A 95 -6.85 21.71 20.40
CA ARG A 95 -7.16 20.36 19.89
C ARG A 95 -6.40 19.28 20.66
N GLN A 96 -5.12 19.52 20.98
CA GLN A 96 -4.33 18.63 21.84
C GLN A 96 -4.95 18.43 23.23
N GLN A 97 -5.37 19.51 23.90
CA GLN A 97 -6.05 19.41 25.20
C GLN A 97 -7.44 18.74 25.14
N HIS A 98 -8.17 18.86 24.03
CA HIS A 98 -9.42 18.13 23.84
C HIS A 98 -9.19 16.63 23.65
N SER A 99 -8.16 16.24 22.89
CA SER A 99 -7.77 14.83 22.74
C SER A 99 -7.35 14.21 24.08
N GLN A 100 -6.53 14.89 24.88
CA GLN A 100 -6.15 14.40 26.21
C GLN A 100 -7.35 14.28 27.18
N ARG A 101 -8.42 15.06 26.98
CA ARG A 101 -9.64 14.97 27.81
C ARG A 101 -10.62 13.87 27.36
N SER A 102 -10.62 13.46 26.09
CA SER A 102 -11.42 12.32 25.63
C SER A 102 -10.81 10.96 25.97
N HIS A 103 -9.49 10.88 26.17
CA HIS A 103 -8.78 9.63 26.50
C HIS A 103 -8.71 9.33 28.02
N GLY A 104 -9.22 10.22 28.87
CA GLY A 104 -9.20 10.07 30.33
C GLY A 104 -10.22 9.08 30.93
N ARG A 105 -10.49 7.91 30.30
CA ARG A 105 -11.40 6.91 30.88
C ARG A 105 -11.31 5.45 30.37
N SER A 106 -10.11 4.88 30.21
CA SER A 106 -9.98 3.40 30.18
C SER A 106 -8.65 2.88 30.76
N SER A 107 -8.53 2.95 32.10
CA SER A 107 -7.53 2.20 32.85
C SER A 107 -8.17 1.57 34.10
N ARG A 108 -8.95 0.51 33.86
CA ARG A 108 -9.33 -0.45 34.91
C ARG A 108 -8.88 -1.83 34.48
N HIS A 109 -7.95 -2.41 35.23
CA HIS A 109 -7.70 -3.85 35.19
C HIS A 109 -8.96 -4.58 35.67
N GLY A 110 -9.80 -4.96 34.71
CA GLY A 110 -10.85 -5.95 34.89
C GLY A 110 -10.50 -7.16 34.05
N THR A 111 -10.52 -8.33 34.66
CA THR A 111 -10.44 -9.63 33.97
C THR A 111 -11.74 -9.87 33.19
N GLY A 112 -11.96 -9.10 32.14
CA GLY A 112 -13.04 -9.33 31.18
C GLY A 112 -12.60 -10.39 30.18
N LEU A 113 -13.50 -11.33 29.85
CA LEU A 113 -13.31 -12.22 28.71
C LEU A 113 -12.97 -11.37 27.49
N ARG A 114 -11.77 -11.58 26.90
CA ARG A 114 -11.53 -11.18 25.51
C ARG A 114 -12.64 -11.84 24.68
N ARG A 115 -13.57 -11.05 24.15
CA ARG A 115 -14.38 -11.49 23.02
C ARG A 115 -13.38 -11.78 21.91
N THR A 116 -13.08 -13.06 21.68
CA THR A 116 -12.42 -13.51 20.47
C THR A 116 -13.24 -12.98 19.30
N MET A 117 -12.71 -12.00 18.55
CA MET A 117 -13.34 -11.61 17.30
C MET A 117 -13.31 -12.82 16.39
N ALA A 118 -14.47 -13.15 15.83
CA ALA A 118 -14.64 -14.39 15.10
C ALA A 118 -14.08 -14.23 13.69
N ALA A 119 -12.87 -14.75 13.48
CA ALA A 119 -12.28 -14.86 12.16
C ALA A 119 -13.01 -15.95 11.34
N ALA A 120 -13.15 -15.71 10.04
CA ALA A 120 -13.65 -16.70 9.09
C ALA A 120 -12.47 -17.33 8.33
N ARG A 121 -12.35 -18.66 8.34
CA ARG A 121 -11.31 -19.38 7.60
C ARG A 121 -11.89 -19.86 6.27
N HIS A 122 -11.30 -19.42 5.16
CA HIS A 122 -11.76 -19.70 3.80
C HIS A 122 -10.80 -20.66 3.08
N SER A 123 -11.21 -21.92 2.93
CA SER A 123 -10.41 -22.99 2.31
C SER A 123 -10.90 -23.25 0.88
N THR A 124 -9.98 -23.50 -0.06
CA THR A 124 -10.31 -23.74 -1.47
C THR A 124 -9.69 -25.03 -2.04
N LEU A 125 -10.38 -25.63 -3.00
CA LEU A 125 -9.90 -26.74 -3.80
C LEU A 125 -10.38 -26.62 -5.25
N ASP A 126 -9.43 -26.48 -6.18
CA ASP A 126 -9.70 -26.43 -7.60
C ASP A 126 -9.35 -27.76 -8.26
N LEU A 127 -10.23 -28.29 -9.10
CA LEU A 127 -9.96 -29.44 -9.96
C LEU A 127 -10.20 -29.07 -11.43
N THR A 128 -9.21 -29.34 -12.28
CA THR A 128 -9.31 -29.18 -13.73
C THR A 128 -9.36 -30.54 -14.41
N LEU A 129 -10.41 -30.80 -15.17
CA LEU A 129 -10.62 -32.05 -15.91
C LEU A 129 -10.11 -31.97 -17.36
N ALA A 130 -9.95 -33.11 -17.99
CA ALA A 130 -9.29 -33.25 -19.28
C ALA A 130 -10.16 -32.84 -20.47
N ALA A 131 -11.47 -33.05 -20.34
CA ALA A 131 -12.51 -32.76 -21.32
C ALA A 131 -13.73 -32.16 -20.59
N THR A 132 -14.73 -31.75 -21.36
CA THR A 132 -16.08 -31.46 -20.84
C THR A 132 -16.58 -32.65 -20.04
N ALA A 133 -17.06 -32.42 -18.82
CA ALA A 133 -17.52 -33.46 -17.92
C ALA A 133 -19.02 -33.31 -17.65
N ASP A 134 -19.72 -34.43 -17.45
CA ASP A 134 -21.11 -34.40 -17.03
C ASP A 134 -21.21 -33.78 -15.63
N CYS A 135 -21.68 -32.53 -15.60
CA CYS A 135 -21.81 -31.75 -14.38
C CYS A 135 -22.80 -32.39 -13.39
N ASN A 136 -23.82 -33.10 -13.89
CA ASN A 136 -24.80 -33.82 -13.06
C ASN A 136 -24.16 -35.06 -12.42
N ALA A 137 -23.27 -35.76 -13.15
CA ALA A 137 -22.49 -36.87 -12.60
C ALA A 137 -21.48 -36.41 -11.53
N ILE A 138 -20.77 -35.30 -11.76
CA ILE A 138 -19.90 -34.68 -10.74
C ILE A 138 -20.73 -34.30 -9.51
N PHE A 139 -21.81 -33.55 -9.72
CA PHE A 139 -22.69 -33.07 -8.66
C PHE A 139 -23.19 -34.23 -7.79
N LYS A 140 -23.88 -35.22 -8.36
CA LYS A 140 -24.37 -36.42 -7.64
C LYS A 140 -23.25 -37.22 -6.99
N GLY A 141 -22.08 -37.27 -7.64
CA GLY A 141 -20.90 -37.96 -7.13
C GLY A 141 -20.36 -37.37 -5.82
N LEU A 142 -20.45 -36.04 -5.67
CA LEU A 142 -19.97 -35.27 -4.50
C LEU A 142 -21.05 -34.97 -3.47
N GLN A 143 -22.32 -34.90 -3.88
CA GLN A 143 -23.48 -34.53 -3.05
C GLN A 143 -23.50 -35.26 -1.69
N SER A 144 -23.23 -36.58 -1.71
CA SER A 144 -23.23 -37.42 -0.50
C SER A 144 -22.19 -37.06 0.56
N ILE A 145 -21.13 -36.31 0.22
CA ILE A 145 -20.10 -35.87 1.16
C ILE A 145 -20.68 -34.83 2.13
N PHE A 146 -21.33 -33.81 1.57
CA PHE A 146 -21.92 -32.70 2.34
C PHE A 146 -23.22 -33.12 3.05
N GLN A 147 -24.03 -33.97 2.41
CA GLN A 147 -25.25 -34.50 3.04
C GLN A 147 -24.96 -35.35 4.28
N LYS A 148 -23.85 -36.11 4.30
CA LYS A 148 -23.40 -36.86 5.49
C LYS A 148 -23.03 -35.97 6.67
N GLN A 149 -22.71 -34.70 6.44
CA GLN A 149 -22.48 -33.69 7.48
C GLN A 149 -23.77 -33.03 7.99
N GLY A 150 -24.94 -33.41 7.45
CA GLY A 150 -26.22 -32.79 7.79
C GLY A 150 -26.35 -31.34 7.29
N MET A 151 -25.58 -30.95 6.26
CA MET A 151 -25.69 -29.62 5.64
C MET A 151 -26.94 -29.54 4.77
N THR A 152 -27.63 -28.40 4.83
CA THR A 152 -28.77 -28.09 3.96
C THR A 152 -28.28 -27.66 2.59
N GLU A 153 -28.85 -28.20 1.53
CA GLU A 153 -28.39 -28.05 0.15
C GLU A 153 -29.35 -27.19 -0.69
N THR A 154 -28.79 -26.23 -1.43
CA THR A 154 -29.50 -25.43 -2.44
C THR A 154 -28.74 -25.51 -3.76
N ILE A 155 -29.45 -25.81 -4.86
CA ILE A 155 -28.84 -25.98 -6.20
C ILE A 155 -29.35 -24.88 -7.13
N HIS A 156 -28.42 -24.22 -7.81
CA HIS A 156 -28.69 -23.38 -8.98
C HIS A 156 -28.05 -24.04 -10.21
N ASN A 157 -28.83 -24.19 -11.27
CA ASN A 157 -28.39 -24.74 -12.56
C ASN A 157 -28.66 -23.71 -13.67
N TRP A 158 -27.68 -23.50 -14.53
CA TRP A 158 -27.77 -22.64 -15.72
C TRP A 158 -27.39 -23.48 -16.93
N GLU A 159 -28.27 -23.53 -17.94
CA GLU A 159 -28.16 -24.42 -19.10
C GLU A 159 -26.75 -24.42 -19.72
N ASP A 160 -26.20 -23.24 -20.02
CA ASP A 160 -24.86 -23.09 -20.62
C ASP A 160 -23.72 -22.87 -19.62
N HIS A 161 -24.00 -22.71 -18.33
CA HIS A 161 -23.00 -22.30 -17.32
C HIS A 161 -22.81 -23.32 -16.20
N GLY A 162 -23.54 -24.44 -16.21
CA GLY A 162 -23.40 -25.53 -15.24
C GLY A 162 -24.02 -25.20 -13.89
N TYR A 163 -23.43 -25.73 -12.81
CA TYR A 163 -24.06 -25.80 -11.50
C TYR A 163 -23.32 -24.97 -10.45
N LEU A 164 -24.09 -24.39 -9.52
CA LEU A 164 -23.64 -23.96 -8.20
C LEU A 164 -24.49 -24.69 -7.16
N ALA A 165 -23.87 -25.53 -6.34
CA ALA A 165 -24.52 -26.09 -5.15
C ALA A 165 -23.95 -25.41 -3.90
N THR A 166 -24.81 -24.81 -3.11
CA THR A 166 -24.48 -24.19 -1.83
C THR A 166 -24.97 -25.09 -0.71
N TYR A 167 -24.07 -25.46 0.20
CA TYR A 167 -24.32 -26.28 1.37
C TYR A 167 -24.16 -25.41 2.62
N VAL A 168 -25.17 -25.34 3.49
CA VAL A 168 -25.15 -24.53 4.71
C VAL A 168 -25.27 -25.43 5.93
N ASN A 169 -24.35 -25.29 6.88
CA ASN A 169 -24.34 -26.03 8.13
C ASN A 169 -25.01 -25.22 9.26
N LYS A 170 -25.56 -25.92 10.26
CA LYS A 170 -26.27 -25.33 11.41
C LYS A 170 -25.35 -24.50 12.33
N ASN A 171 -24.04 -24.74 12.28
CA ASN A 171 -23.04 -23.96 13.01
C ASN A 171 -22.64 -22.65 12.30
N GLY A 172 -23.22 -22.34 11.14
CA GLY A 172 -22.92 -21.14 10.36
C GLY A 172 -21.80 -21.29 9.34
N SER A 173 -21.12 -22.44 9.25
CA SER A 173 -20.22 -22.72 8.13
C SER A 173 -21.01 -23.00 6.85
N PHE A 174 -20.40 -22.74 5.69
CA PHE A 174 -20.98 -23.07 4.40
C PHE A 174 -19.91 -23.55 3.41
N ALA A 175 -20.36 -24.27 2.39
CA ALA A 175 -19.54 -24.65 1.24
C ALA A 175 -20.25 -24.28 -0.07
N ASN A 176 -19.49 -23.83 -1.06
CA ASN A 176 -19.95 -23.67 -2.44
C ASN A 176 -19.20 -24.67 -3.32
N LEU A 177 -19.95 -25.46 -4.08
CA LEU A 177 -19.44 -26.34 -5.13
C LEU A 177 -19.86 -25.76 -6.48
N ARG A 178 -18.91 -25.19 -7.22
CA ARG A 178 -19.12 -24.62 -8.54
C ARG A 178 -18.59 -25.58 -9.61
N ILE A 179 -19.47 -26.04 -10.48
CA ILE A 179 -19.14 -27.00 -11.55
C ILE A 179 -19.40 -26.33 -12.90
N TYR A 180 -18.33 -26.08 -13.66
CA TYR A 180 -18.40 -25.52 -15.01
C TYR A 180 -18.40 -26.62 -16.10
N PRO A 181 -19.16 -26.45 -17.20
CA PRO A 181 -19.30 -27.47 -18.25
C PRO A 181 -17.98 -27.78 -18.98
N HIS A 182 -17.03 -26.84 -19.00
CA HIS A 182 -15.70 -27.03 -19.58
C HIS A 182 -14.71 -27.80 -18.66
N GLY A 183 -15.20 -28.43 -17.58
CA GLY A 183 -14.41 -29.33 -16.74
C GLY A 183 -13.64 -28.65 -15.59
N LEU A 184 -13.98 -27.41 -15.23
CA LEU A 184 -13.47 -26.77 -14.02
C LEU A 184 -14.45 -27.01 -12.86
N VAL A 185 -13.95 -27.54 -11.74
CA VAL A 185 -14.69 -27.71 -10.49
C VAL A 185 -13.98 -26.92 -9.41
N LEU A 186 -14.69 -26.01 -8.74
CA LEU A 186 -14.18 -25.22 -7.61
C LEU A 186 -14.98 -25.58 -6.36
N VAL A 187 -14.28 -25.70 -5.24
CA VAL A 187 -14.88 -25.94 -3.93
C VAL A 187 -14.36 -24.89 -2.96
N ASP A 188 -15.26 -24.05 -2.46
CA ASP A 188 -14.99 -23.10 -1.39
C ASP A 188 -15.64 -23.61 -0.11
N ILE A 189 -14.93 -23.61 1.01
CA ILE A 189 -15.49 -23.88 2.34
C ILE A 189 -15.10 -22.75 3.28
N GLN A 190 -16.10 -22.10 3.88
CA GLN A 190 -15.90 -21.07 4.89
C GLN A 190 -16.38 -21.56 6.26
N THR A 191 -15.48 -21.63 7.23
CA THR A 191 -15.77 -21.96 8.64
C THR A 191 -15.73 -20.72 9.51
N TYR A 192 -16.45 -20.78 10.64
CA TYR A 192 -16.57 -19.71 11.62
C TYR A 192 -16.20 -20.26 13.00
N ASN A 193 -15.13 -19.71 13.61
CA ASN A 193 -14.51 -20.18 14.86
C ASN A 193 -14.06 -21.66 14.86
N ASP A 194 -12.75 -21.90 14.67
CA ASP A 194 -12.10 -23.22 14.79
C ASP A 194 -12.14 -23.84 16.22
N LEU A 195 -12.91 -23.26 17.15
CA LEU A 195 -12.88 -23.59 18.58
C LEU A 195 -13.85 -24.70 19.04
N ASN A 196 -14.71 -25.27 18.19
CA ASN A 196 -15.63 -26.34 18.60
C ASN A 196 -16.00 -27.35 17.50
N GLY A 197 -15.35 -28.51 17.51
CA GLY A 197 -15.98 -29.83 17.29
C GLY A 197 -16.63 -30.16 15.94
N GLY A 198 -16.52 -29.32 14.92
CA GLY A 198 -16.94 -29.65 13.55
C GLY A 198 -15.92 -30.53 12.84
N GLU A 199 -16.35 -31.22 11.78
CA GLU A 199 -15.40 -31.86 10.85
C GLU A 199 -14.62 -30.75 10.12
N ASP A 200 -13.29 -30.82 10.18
CA ASP A 200 -12.39 -29.79 9.64
C ASP A 200 -12.61 -29.59 8.13
N ALA A 201 -12.55 -28.33 7.67
CA ALA A 201 -12.65 -27.99 6.25
C ALA A 201 -11.59 -28.75 5.43
N GLY A 202 -10.38 -28.95 5.97
CA GLY A 202 -9.36 -29.78 5.34
C GLY A 202 -9.80 -31.24 5.12
N GLN A 203 -10.49 -31.84 6.10
CA GLN A 203 -11.03 -33.20 5.96
C GLN A 203 -12.14 -33.29 4.92
N LEU A 204 -12.99 -32.27 4.81
CA LEU A 204 -14.03 -32.21 3.77
C LEU A 204 -13.44 -32.06 2.38
N LEU A 205 -12.43 -31.19 2.21
CA LEU A 205 -11.71 -31.04 0.93
C LEU A 205 -10.98 -32.34 0.54
N ASN A 206 -10.33 -33.02 1.49
CA ASN A 206 -9.70 -34.33 1.24
C ASN A 206 -10.71 -35.36 0.73
N LYS A 207 -11.90 -35.47 1.36
CA LYS A 207 -12.98 -36.37 0.90
C LYS A 207 -13.47 -36.03 -0.51
N VAL A 208 -13.55 -34.74 -0.85
CA VAL A 208 -13.91 -34.31 -2.21
C VAL A 208 -12.81 -34.68 -3.20
N GLU A 209 -11.54 -34.48 -2.87
CA GLU A 209 -10.42 -34.86 -3.74
C GLU A 209 -10.36 -36.38 -3.97
N GLU A 210 -10.48 -37.19 -2.92
CA GLU A 210 -10.55 -38.65 -3.01
C GLU A 210 -11.73 -39.09 -3.88
N ARG A 211 -12.92 -38.54 -3.65
CA ARG A 211 -14.12 -38.89 -4.43
C ARG A 211 -14.01 -38.46 -5.90
N MET A 212 -13.39 -37.32 -6.19
CA MET A 212 -13.10 -36.91 -7.56
C MET A 212 -12.10 -37.85 -8.22
N LYS A 213 -11.07 -38.30 -7.49
CA LYS A 213 -10.13 -39.33 -7.98
C LYS A 213 -10.83 -40.64 -8.27
N GLU A 214 -11.75 -41.12 -7.42
CA GLU A 214 -12.53 -42.33 -7.69
C GLU A 214 -13.37 -42.23 -8.98
N LEU A 215 -14.07 -41.10 -9.16
CA LEU A 215 -14.99 -40.90 -10.28
C LEU A 215 -14.28 -40.60 -11.61
N PHE A 216 -13.14 -39.89 -11.55
CA PHE A 216 -12.53 -39.26 -12.72
C PHE A 216 -11.00 -39.42 -12.80
N HIS A 217 -10.39 -40.42 -12.15
CA HIS A 217 -8.92 -40.59 -12.02
C HIS A 217 -8.12 -40.26 -13.29
N ARG A 218 -8.49 -40.85 -14.43
CA ARG A 218 -7.78 -40.70 -15.72
C ARG A 218 -8.07 -39.37 -16.43
N ASN A 219 -9.03 -38.59 -15.94
CA ASN A 219 -9.51 -37.35 -16.52
C ASN A 219 -9.13 -36.12 -15.70
N ILE A 220 -8.55 -36.24 -14.50
CA ILE A 220 -8.07 -35.07 -13.75
C ILE A 220 -6.71 -34.62 -14.31
N LYS A 221 -6.64 -33.41 -14.87
CA LYS A 221 -5.38 -32.78 -15.32
C LYS A 221 -4.62 -32.11 -14.17
N ARG A 222 -5.34 -31.50 -13.23
CA ARG A 222 -4.76 -30.71 -12.13
C ARG A 222 -5.70 -30.73 -10.93
N VAL A 223 -5.11 -30.82 -9.75
CA VAL A 223 -5.74 -30.47 -8.47
C VAL A 223 -4.92 -29.35 -7.85
N LYS A 224 -5.57 -28.37 -7.22
CA LYS A 224 -4.89 -27.26 -6.53
C LYS A 224 -5.67 -26.87 -5.28
N GLY A 225 -5.18 -27.30 -4.12
CA GLY A 225 -5.46 -26.62 -2.86
C GLY A 225 -4.48 -25.45 -2.66
N LEU A 226 -4.98 -24.35 -2.11
CA LEU A 226 -4.17 -23.26 -1.57
C LEU A 226 -4.25 -23.27 -0.03
N PRO A 227 -3.30 -22.63 0.67
CA PRO A 227 -3.49 -22.31 2.09
C PRO A 227 -4.81 -21.59 2.30
N ALA A 228 -5.50 -21.92 3.40
CA ALA A 228 -6.79 -21.31 3.71
C ALA A 228 -6.60 -19.87 4.17
N ILE A 229 -7.25 -18.92 3.50
CA ILE A 229 -7.15 -17.49 3.81
C ILE A 229 -8.02 -17.20 5.04
N VAL A 230 -7.41 -16.61 6.07
CA VAL A 230 -8.12 -16.15 7.27
C VAL A 230 -8.64 -14.73 7.03
N ARG A 231 -9.92 -14.49 7.34
CA ARG A 231 -10.62 -13.24 7.00
C ARG A 231 -11.19 -12.60 8.27
N GLY A 232 -10.82 -11.35 8.54
CA GLY A 232 -11.27 -10.62 9.72
C GLY A 232 -10.65 -11.10 11.04
N ASP A 233 -9.45 -11.70 10.99
CA ASP A 233 -8.67 -12.00 12.19
C ASP A 233 -8.11 -10.70 12.81
N THR A 234 -7.78 -10.78 14.09
CA THR A 234 -7.02 -9.76 14.84
C THR A 234 -5.56 -9.65 14.42
N ILE A 235 -5.00 -10.69 13.79
CA ILE A 235 -3.63 -10.70 13.26
C ILE A 235 -3.74 -10.76 11.74
N ASP A 236 -3.52 -9.62 11.08
CA ASP A 236 -3.46 -9.59 9.61
C ASP A 236 -2.10 -10.09 9.10
N ARG A 237 -2.17 -11.01 8.14
CA ARG A 237 -1.03 -11.71 7.52
C ARG A 237 -0.86 -11.34 6.05
N TYR A 238 -1.82 -10.62 5.47
CA TYR A 238 -1.95 -10.44 4.04
C TYR A 238 -1.58 -9.01 3.65
N TRP A 239 -0.29 -8.78 3.44
CA TRP A 239 0.28 -7.48 3.06
C TRP A 239 0.72 -7.54 1.58
N PRO A 240 -0.12 -7.10 0.62
CA PRO A 240 0.20 -7.22 -0.80
C PRO A 240 1.47 -6.44 -1.17
N THR A 241 2.20 -6.93 -2.15
CA THR A 241 3.41 -6.29 -2.68
C THR A 241 3.09 -5.02 -3.48
N ALA A 242 4.10 -4.18 -3.74
CA ALA A 242 3.94 -2.93 -4.49
C ALA A 242 3.43 -3.19 -5.93
N ASP A 243 3.76 -4.34 -6.53
CA ASP A 243 3.20 -4.78 -7.82
C ASP A 243 1.83 -5.50 -7.71
N GLY A 244 1.20 -5.49 -6.54
CA GLY A 244 -0.19 -5.91 -6.32
C GLY A 244 -0.40 -7.42 -6.17
N ARG A 245 0.64 -8.21 -5.87
CA ARG A 245 0.49 -9.65 -5.63
C ARG A 245 0.04 -9.90 -4.20
N LEU A 246 -0.91 -10.83 -4.03
CA LEU A 246 -1.29 -11.36 -2.71
C LEU A 246 -0.14 -12.25 -2.19
N VAL A 247 0.40 -11.89 -1.03
CA VAL A 247 1.36 -12.70 -0.26
C VAL A 247 0.84 -12.86 1.18
N GLU A 248 1.28 -13.93 1.84
CA GLU A 248 0.96 -14.23 3.24
C GLU A 248 2.26 -14.30 4.03
N TYR A 249 2.34 -13.53 5.12
CA TYR A 249 3.47 -13.51 6.04
C TYR A 249 3.22 -14.46 7.22
N ASP A 250 4.30 -14.97 7.80
CA ASP A 250 4.31 -15.87 8.96
C ASP A 250 4.11 -15.14 10.30
N ILE A 251 3.18 -14.18 10.33
CA ILE A 251 2.94 -13.29 11.47
C ILE A 251 2.13 -14.01 12.56
N ASP A 252 2.57 -13.88 13.81
CA ASP A 252 1.94 -14.46 14.99
C ASP A 252 1.66 -13.48 16.14
N GLU A 253 2.17 -12.24 16.10
CA GLU A 253 1.84 -11.20 17.07
C GLU A 253 1.68 -9.80 16.42
N VAL A 254 0.68 -9.04 16.89
CA VAL A 254 0.59 -7.59 16.69
C VAL A 254 1.29 -6.92 17.87
N VAL A 255 2.51 -6.43 17.65
CA VAL A 255 3.37 -5.86 18.71
C VAL A 255 3.02 -4.39 18.98
N TYR A 256 2.64 -3.67 17.93
CA TYR A 256 2.20 -2.28 17.95
C TYR A 256 1.20 -2.03 16.81
N ASP A 257 0.14 -1.26 17.06
CA ASP A 257 -0.80 -0.77 16.05
C ASP A 257 -1.48 0.50 16.58
N GLU A 258 -1.02 1.67 16.14
CA GLU A 258 -1.50 2.98 16.61
C GLU A 258 -1.60 3.97 15.43
N GLU A 259 -2.50 4.95 15.56
CA GLU A 259 -2.61 6.08 14.63
C GLU A 259 -1.82 7.28 15.15
N SER A 260 -0.84 7.75 14.38
CA SER A 260 -0.17 9.03 14.64
C SER A 260 -0.95 10.20 14.01
N PRO A 261 -0.53 11.47 14.24
CA PRO A 261 -1.07 12.61 13.50
C PRO A 261 -0.83 12.56 11.99
N TYR A 262 0.01 11.63 11.51
CA TYR A 262 0.50 11.55 10.14
C TYR A 262 0.09 10.26 9.42
N GLN A 263 0.08 9.12 10.12
CA GLN A 263 -0.05 7.78 9.51
C GLN A 263 -0.47 6.69 10.51
N ASN A 264 -0.99 5.57 10.00
CA ASN A 264 -1.10 4.32 10.76
C ASN A 264 0.31 3.70 10.89
N ILE A 265 0.67 3.27 12.09
CA ILE A 265 1.95 2.62 12.40
C ILE A 265 1.68 1.24 12.98
N LYS A 266 2.12 0.18 12.29
CA LYS A 266 2.12 -1.19 12.82
C LYS A 266 3.53 -1.71 12.99
N ILE A 267 3.73 -2.49 14.05
CA ILE A 267 4.87 -3.38 14.18
C ILE A 267 4.32 -4.79 14.43
N LEU A 268 4.63 -5.72 13.53
CA LEU A 268 4.11 -7.09 13.54
C LEU A 268 5.27 -8.08 13.68
N HIS A 269 5.12 -9.12 14.51
CA HIS A 269 6.14 -10.15 14.66
C HIS A 269 5.99 -11.22 13.58
N SER A 270 7.03 -11.41 12.77
CA SER A 270 7.23 -12.56 11.89
C SER A 270 8.30 -13.47 12.48
N LYS A 271 8.10 -14.79 12.37
CA LYS A 271 9.04 -15.79 12.92
C LYS A 271 10.36 -15.80 12.17
N GLN A 272 10.35 -15.56 10.86
CA GLN A 272 11.55 -15.54 10.02
C GLN A 272 12.19 -14.15 9.89
N PHE A 273 11.41 -13.07 9.88
CA PHE A 273 11.91 -11.70 9.68
C PHE A 273 12.12 -10.91 10.99
N GLY A 274 11.61 -11.41 12.11
CA GLY A 274 11.54 -10.66 13.36
C GLY A 274 10.42 -9.62 13.32
N ASN A 275 10.59 -8.50 14.00
CA ASN A 275 9.60 -7.43 13.94
C ASN A 275 9.65 -6.70 12.59
N ILE A 276 8.49 -6.42 12.01
CA ILE A 276 8.29 -5.74 10.72
C ILE A 276 7.56 -4.42 10.98
N LEU A 277 8.16 -3.30 10.60
CA LEU A 277 7.54 -1.98 10.57
C LEU A 277 6.70 -1.81 9.29
N ILE A 278 5.44 -1.43 9.45
CA ILE A 278 4.48 -1.19 8.37
C ILE A 278 3.85 0.18 8.59
N LEU A 279 3.97 1.09 7.62
CA LEU A 279 3.42 2.45 7.68
C LEU A 279 2.34 2.64 6.63
N SER A 280 1.15 3.05 7.06
CA SER A 280 -0.05 3.20 6.18
C SER A 280 -0.40 1.96 5.33
N GLY A 281 0.08 0.77 5.73
CA GLY A 281 -0.12 -0.50 5.03
C GLY A 281 0.98 -0.87 4.03
N ASP A 282 2.04 -0.07 3.90
CA ASP A 282 3.25 -0.40 3.14
C ASP A 282 4.32 -1.04 4.06
N VAL A 283 5.11 -1.99 3.56
CA VAL A 283 6.16 -2.68 4.35
C VAL A 283 7.44 -1.86 4.24
N ASN A 284 7.84 -1.22 5.34
CA ASN A 284 9.01 -0.33 5.34
C ASN A 284 10.31 -1.05 5.65
N LEU A 285 10.35 -1.85 6.73
CA LEU A 285 11.58 -2.52 7.15
C LEU A 285 11.31 -3.60 8.21
N ALA A 286 11.95 -4.75 8.09
CA ALA A 286 12.02 -5.75 9.15
C ALA A 286 13.39 -5.82 9.83
N GLU A 287 13.45 -6.43 11.02
CA GLU A 287 14.70 -6.72 11.72
C GLU A 287 15.67 -7.65 10.94
N SER A 288 15.19 -8.33 9.90
CA SER A 288 16.01 -9.10 8.94
C SER A 288 16.72 -8.25 7.89
N ASP A 289 16.31 -7.01 7.69
CA ASP A 289 16.49 -6.30 6.41
C ASP A 289 17.75 -5.43 6.37
N LEU A 290 18.84 -5.90 6.97
CA LEU A 290 20.16 -5.25 6.87
C LEU A 290 20.59 -5.02 5.41
N ALA A 291 20.10 -5.82 4.47
CA ALA A 291 20.29 -5.62 3.03
C ALA A 291 19.72 -4.29 2.51
N TYR A 292 18.59 -3.82 3.05
CA TYR A 292 18.02 -2.50 2.75
C TYR A 292 18.97 -1.39 3.22
N THR A 293 19.35 -1.44 4.50
CA THR A 293 20.24 -0.47 5.13
C THR A 293 21.61 -0.41 4.44
N GLN A 294 22.16 -1.57 4.06
CA GLN A 294 23.41 -1.64 3.30
C GLN A 294 23.28 -1.01 1.90
N ALA A 295 22.20 -1.31 1.17
CA ALA A 295 21.97 -0.78 -0.18
C ALA A 295 21.80 0.74 -0.18
N ILE A 296 20.96 1.26 0.73
CA ILE A 296 20.69 2.70 0.84
C ILE A 296 21.88 3.50 1.43
N MET A 297 22.88 2.81 1.98
CA MET A 297 24.21 3.35 2.34
C MET A 297 25.28 3.15 1.26
N GLY A 298 24.89 2.79 0.02
CA GLY A 298 25.81 2.63 -1.10
C GLY A 298 26.54 1.27 -1.18
N SER A 299 26.00 0.23 -0.55
CA SER A 299 26.49 -1.16 -0.63
C SER A 299 27.98 -1.32 -0.29
N GLY A 300 28.44 -0.63 0.75
CA GLY A 300 29.81 -0.73 1.27
C GLY A 300 30.90 -0.09 0.38
N LYS A 301 30.51 0.71 -0.62
CA LYS A 301 31.43 1.40 -1.55
C LYS A 301 31.90 2.77 -1.03
N GLU A 302 31.28 3.25 0.04
CA GLU A 302 31.49 4.58 0.62
C GLU A 302 32.30 4.53 1.92
N ASP A 303 33.08 5.59 2.18
CA ASP A 303 33.74 5.81 3.47
C ASP A 303 33.02 6.93 4.21
N TYR A 304 32.40 6.56 5.34
CA TYR A 304 31.64 7.46 6.21
C TYR A 304 32.49 8.12 7.30
N ALA A 305 33.77 7.77 7.45
CA ALA A 305 34.66 8.38 8.44
C ALA A 305 34.82 9.89 8.20
N ASP A 306 34.69 10.69 9.27
CA ASP A 306 34.79 12.15 9.25
C ASP A 306 33.81 12.88 8.29
N LYS A 307 32.74 12.22 7.85
CA LYS A 307 31.73 12.80 6.92
C LYS A 307 30.58 13.52 7.62
N GLU A 308 30.03 14.54 6.95
CA GLU A 308 28.72 15.13 7.25
C GLU A 308 27.63 14.37 6.46
N VAL A 309 26.66 13.78 7.16
CA VAL A 309 25.57 13.00 6.57
C VAL A 309 24.23 13.62 6.95
N LEU A 310 23.31 13.71 5.98
CA LEU A 310 21.91 14.05 6.18
C LEU A 310 21.03 12.83 5.86
N ILE A 311 20.17 12.42 6.78
CA ILE A 311 19.14 11.39 6.57
C ILE A 311 17.77 12.09 6.59
N LEU A 312 16.94 11.83 5.59
CA LEU A 312 15.55 12.30 5.50
C LEU A 312 14.63 11.10 5.76
N GLY A 313 13.73 11.16 6.74
CA GLY A 313 13.04 9.98 7.24
C GLY A 313 13.96 9.10 8.09
N GLY A 314 13.90 7.78 7.89
CA GLY A 314 14.70 6.81 8.64
C GLY A 314 14.31 6.68 10.11
N GLY A 315 13.04 6.92 10.46
CA GLY A 315 12.51 6.84 11.83
C GLY A 315 12.64 5.46 12.50
N ASP A 316 12.94 4.40 11.74
CA ASP A 316 13.34 3.09 12.26
C ASP A 316 14.70 3.11 12.97
N GLY A 317 15.60 4.03 12.57
CA GLY A 317 16.92 4.27 13.15
C GLY A 317 18.07 3.40 12.61
N GLY A 318 17.84 2.49 11.66
CA GLY A 318 18.85 1.53 11.17
C GLY A 318 20.02 2.19 10.45
N ILE A 319 19.75 3.12 9.52
CA ILE A 319 20.78 3.87 8.80
C ILE A 319 21.64 4.68 9.78
N LEU A 320 21.00 5.35 10.74
CA LEU A 320 21.68 6.12 11.78
C LEU A 320 22.57 5.21 12.65
N TYR A 321 22.06 4.04 13.07
CA TYR A 321 22.79 3.08 13.88
C TYR A 321 24.02 2.51 13.17
N GLU A 322 23.91 2.16 11.89
CA GLU A 322 25.06 1.68 11.11
C GLU A 322 26.09 2.78 10.84
N ILE A 323 25.66 3.98 10.43
CA ILE A 323 26.60 5.08 10.12
C ILE A 323 27.37 5.53 11.36
N VAL A 324 26.74 5.62 12.54
CA VAL A 324 27.43 6.04 13.80
C VAL A 324 28.63 5.14 14.12
N LYS A 325 28.57 3.84 13.83
CA LYS A 325 29.69 2.89 14.02
C LYS A 325 30.90 3.23 13.15
N LEU A 326 30.68 3.88 12.01
CA LEU A 326 31.70 4.25 11.02
C LEU A 326 32.41 5.58 11.33
N LYS A 327 32.18 6.16 12.52
CA LYS A 327 32.82 7.39 13.02
C LYS A 327 32.65 8.61 12.07
N PRO A 328 31.41 8.99 11.77
CA PRO A 328 31.11 10.17 10.99
C PRO A 328 31.49 11.43 11.79
N LYS A 329 31.69 12.56 11.10
CA LYS A 329 31.84 13.85 11.75
C LYS A 329 30.52 14.33 12.34
N MET A 330 29.42 14.14 11.61
CA MET A 330 28.06 14.44 12.08
C MET A 330 27.02 13.73 11.20
N VAL A 331 26.07 13.02 11.82
CA VAL A 331 24.83 12.56 11.17
C VAL A 331 23.67 13.42 11.66
N THR A 332 22.94 14.05 10.75
CA THR A 332 21.67 14.71 11.05
C THR A 332 20.54 13.91 10.43
N MET A 333 19.71 13.29 11.25
CA MET A 333 18.49 12.60 10.83
C MET A 333 17.29 13.53 11.02
N VAL A 334 16.35 13.54 10.07
CA VAL A 334 15.18 14.42 10.08
C VAL A 334 13.93 13.60 9.82
N GLU A 335 13.20 13.31 10.89
CA GLU A 335 11.99 12.47 10.91
C GLU A 335 10.80 13.32 11.36
N ILE A 336 9.65 13.16 10.71
CA ILE A 336 8.45 13.94 11.01
C ILE A 336 7.65 13.33 12.17
N ASP A 337 7.71 12.01 12.35
CA ASP A 337 6.83 11.25 13.24
C ASP A 337 7.54 10.67 14.48
N GLN A 338 7.35 11.35 15.61
CA GLN A 338 7.84 10.90 16.91
C GLN A 338 7.32 9.50 17.31
N MET A 339 6.14 9.09 16.85
CA MET A 339 5.57 7.78 17.20
C MET A 339 6.25 6.63 16.44
N VAL A 340 6.78 6.88 15.23
CA VAL A 340 7.63 5.91 14.53
C VAL A 340 8.91 5.67 15.31
N ILE A 341 9.61 6.74 15.72
CA ILE A 341 10.82 6.66 16.54
C ILE A 341 10.54 5.96 17.88
N ASP A 342 9.44 6.29 18.57
CA ASP A 342 9.12 5.67 19.85
C ASP A 342 8.76 4.18 19.73
N GLY A 343 8.04 3.81 18.67
CA GLY A 343 7.74 2.42 18.33
C GLY A 343 9.01 1.64 18.00
N CYS A 344 9.84 2.13 17.09
CA CYS A 344 11.05 1.45 16.65
C CYS A 344 12.11 1.37 17.75
N ARG A 345 12.31 2.44 18.53
CA ARG A 345 13.12 2.40 19.76
C ARG A 345 12.64 1.34 20.75
N LYS A 346 11.34 1.05 20.83
CA LYS A 346 10.83 0.05 21.77
C LYS A 346 10.91 -1.37 21.21
N PHE A 347 10.68 -1.56 19.91
CA PHE A 347 10.38 -2.86 19.32
C PHE A 347 11.30 -3.29 18.17
N MET A 348 12.04 -2.39 17.51
CA MET A 348 12.95 -2.68 16.39
C MET A 348 14.42 -2.66 16.85
N ARG A 349 14.71 -3.30 17.99
CA ARG A 349 16.02 -3.20 18.66
C ARG A 349 17.17 -3.85 17.89
N LYS A 350 16.92 -4.86 17.05
CA LYS A 350 17.97 -5.39 16.16
C LYS A 350 18.36 -4.39 15.07
N THR A 351 17.45 -3.51 14.69
CA THR A 351 17.66 -2.47 13.66
C THR A 351 18.36 -1.23 14.23
N CYS A 352 17.82 -0.63 15.29
CA CYS A 352 18.34 0.65 15.82
C CYS A 352 19.34 0.55 16.98
N GLY A 353 19.51 -0.63 17.58
CA GLY A 353 20.32 -0.80 18.78
C GLY A 353 19.87 0.11 19.92
N ASP A 354 20.74 1.00 20.37
CA ASP A 354 20.53 2.01 21.41
C ASP A 354 20.54 3.46 20.88
N VAL A 355 20.74 3.68 19.56
CA VAL A 355 20.97 5.02 19.01
C VAL A 355 19.77 5.96 19.16
N LEU A 356 18.55 5.41 19.26
CA LEU A 356 17.32 6.19 19.47
C LEU A 356 17.04 6.47 20.96
N ASP A 357 17.77 5.88 21.91
CA ASP A 357 17.56 6.15 23.34
C ASP A 357 17.89 7.60 23.72
N ASN A 358 18.83 8.22 22.99
CA ASN A 358 19.11 9.65 23.07
C ASN A 358 19.06 10.24 21.66
N LEU A 359 18.17 11.21 21.41
CA LEU A 359 18.05 11.87 20.10
C LEU A 359 19.26 12.76 19.73
N LYS A 360 20.30 12.81 20.55
CA LYS A 360 21.57 13.50 20.31
C LYS A 360 22.72 12.72 20.98
N GLY A 361 23.80 12.53 20.24
CA GLY A 361 25.06 11.96 20.74
C GLY A 361 26.27 12.78 20.29
N GLU A 362 27.47 12.23 20.40
CA GLU A 362 28.72 12.93 20.07
C GLU A 362 28.83 13.27 18.57
N CYS A 363 28.42 12.34 17.70
CA CYS A 363 28.51 12.45 16.25
C CYS A 363 27.16 12.40 15.53
N TYR A 364 26.04 12.58 16.25
CA TYR A 364 24.71 12.58 15.62
C TYR A 364 23.64 13.41 16.35
N GLN A 365 22.60 13.79 15.61
CA GLN A 365 21.36 14.36 16.11
C GLN A 365 20.15 13.90 15.27
N VAL A 366 19.00 13.75 15.93
CA VAL A 366 17.70 13.54 15.32
C VAL A 366 16.86 14.82 15.50
N LEU A 367 16.28 15.32 14.43
CA LEU A 367 15.36 16.45 14.41
C LEU A 367 13.94 15.92 14.15
N ILE A 368 13.01 16.27 15.03
CA ILE A 368 11.59 15.89 14.94
C ILE A 368 10.83 17.01 14.21
N GLU A 369 11.05 17.11 12.91
CA GLU A 369 10.60 18.20 12.03
C GLU A 369 10.29 17.64 10.62
N ASP A 370 9.38 18.29 9.88
CA ASP A 370 9.24 18.06 8.44
C ASP A 370 10.58 18.39 7.73
N CYS A 371 11.06 17.46 6.91
CA CYS A 371 12.33 17.61 6.20
C CYS A 371 12.34 18.75 5.15
N ILE A 372 11.19 19.16 4.62
CA ILE A 372 11.11 20.21 3.59
C ILE A 372 11.52 21.59 4.14
N PRO A 373 10.97 22.10 5.27
CA PRO A 373 11.50 23.27 5.96
C PRO A 373 12.98 23.18 6.31
N VAL A 374 13.45 22.00 6.77
CA VAL A 374 14.85 21.79 7.19
C VAL A 374 15.81 21.87 5.99
N LEU A 375 15.48 21.23 4.87
CA LEU A 375 16.24 21.33 3.63
C LEU A 375 16.27 22.77 3.09
N LYS A 376 15.14 23.48 3.09
CA LYS A 376 15.07 24.90 2.70
C LYS A 376 15.94 25.79 3.60
N ARG A 377 16.00 25.49 4.90
CA ARG A 377 16.86 26.16 5.90
C ARG A 377 18.34 25.91 5.60
N TYR A 378 18.77 24.65 5.44
CA TYR A 378 20.16 24.31 5.13
C TYR A 378 20.64 24.83 3.78
N ALA A 379 19.80 24.81 2.73
CA ALA A 379 20.14 25.41 1.44
C ALA A 379 20.35 26.94 1.53
N LYS A 380 19.58 27.63 2.38
CA LYS A 380 19.76 29.08 2.64
C LYS A 380 20.99 29.38 3.50
N GLU A 381 21.35 28.47 4.39
CA GLU A 381 22.55 28.55 5.25
C GLU A 381 23.83 28.08 4.53
N GLU A 382 23.72 27.69 3.25
CA GLU A 382 24.81 27.10 2.44
C GLU A 382 25.45 25.86 3.10
N ARG A 383 24.69 25.16 3.97
CA ARG A 383 25.15 23.94 4.63
C ARG A 383 25.19 22.79 3.64
N MET A 384 26.35 22.16 3.53
CA MET A 384 26.63 21.09 2.58
C MET A 384 27.03 19.77 3.28
N PHE A 385 26.53 18.66 2.78
CA PHE A 385 26.76 17.30 3.28
C PHE A 385 27.53 16.46 2.25
N ASP A 386 28.40 15.58 2.73
CA ASP A 386 29.09 14.58 1.89
C ASP A 386 28.10 13.56 1.32
N TYR A 387 27.13 13.15 2.16
CA TYR A 387 26.09 12.21 1.80
C TYR A 387 24.72 12.72 2.22
N VAL A 388 23.74 12.56 1.33
CA VAL A 388 22.31 12.77 1.62
C VAL A 388 21.58 11.47 1.34
N ILE A 389 20.93 10.90 2.36
CA ILE A 389 20.20 9.64 2.25
C ILE A 389 18.71 9.95 2.42
N ASN A 390 17.93 9.71 1.38
CA ASN A 390 16.48 9.83 1.42
C ASN A 390 15.86 8.46 1.73
N ASP A 391 15.32 8.36 2.93
CA ASP A 391 14.66 7.19 3.50
C ASP A 391 13.23 7.55 3.93
N LEU A 392 12.56 8.35 3.09
CA LEU A 392 11.15 8.69 3.23
C LEU A 392 10.25 7.55 2.72
N THR A 393 9.01 7.52 3.21
CA THR A 393 7.94 6.64 2.71
C THR A 393 7.74 6.79 1.20
N ALA A 394 7.34 5.70 0.52
CA ALA A 394 7.22 5.66 -0.95
C ALA A 394 6.34 6.78 -1.54
N VAL A 395 5.30 7.18 -0.80
CA VAL A 395 4.68 8.50 -0.92
C VAL A 395 5.11 9.31 0.32
N PRO A 396 5.97 10.33 0.20
CA PRO A 396 6.40 11.10 1.36
C PRO A 396 5.23 11.88 1.96
N ILE A 397 5.26 12.09 3.28
CA ILE A 397 4.21 12.81 4.00
C ILE A 397 4.35 14.31 3.76
N SER A 398 3.26 14.97 3.34
CA SER A 398 3.20 16.43 3.25
C SER A 398 2.18 17.00 4.22
N THR A 399 2.54 18.08 4.90
CA THR A 399 1.61 18.88 5.71
C THR A 399 0.90 19.97 4.91
N SER A 400 1.16 20.08 3.60
CA SER A 400 0.66 21.16 2.75
C SER A 400 -0.41 20.67 1.77
N PRO A 401 -1.55 21.37 1.61
CA PRO A 401 -2.61 20.97 0.69
C PRO A 401 -2.36 21.35 -0.79
N GLU A 402 -1.16 21.83 -1.13
CA GLU A 402 -0.84 22.48 -2.42
C GLU A 402 -0.09 21.58 -3.43
N GLU A 403 0.05 20.28 -3.14
CA GLU A 403 0.79 19.35 -4.00
C GLU A 403 -0.09 18.71 -5.08
N ASP A 404 -0.28 19.45 -6.18
CA ASP A 404 -1.05 19.03 -7.36
C ASP A 404 -0.49 17.77 -8.08
N SER A 405 0.70 17.27 -7.71
CA SER A 405 1.32 16.06 -8.28
C SER A 405 2.42 15.46 -7.41
N THR A 406 2.33 14.16 -7.11
CA THR A 406 3.35 13.36 -6.40
C THR A 406 4.74 13.47 -7.05
N TRP A 407 4.82 13.51 -8.38
CA TRP A 407 6.09 13.62 -9.10
C TRP A 407 6.76 14.97 -8.93
N GLU A 408 5.98 16.05 -8.82
CA GLU A 408 6.52 17.39 -8.54
C GLU A 408 7.00 17.51 -7.09
N PHE A 409 6.35 16.81 -6.15
CA PHE A 409 6.81 16.74 -4.76
C PHE A 409 8.13 15.97 -4.63
N LEU A 410 8.23 14.78 -5.24
CA LEU A 410 9.49 14.02 -5.31
C LEU A 410 10.61 14.84 -5.97
N ARG A 411 10.30 15.54 -7.08
CA ARG A 411 11.25 16.46 -7.73
C ARG A 411 11.68 17.61 -6.82
N MET A 412 10.79 18.17 -5.99
CA MET A 412 11.15 19.20 -5.01
C MET A 412 12.10 18.65 -3.94
N ILE A 413 11.85 17.46 -3.40
CA ILE A 413 12.74 16.80 -2.42
C ILE A 413 14.13 16.57 -3.03
N LEU A 414 14.18 16.02 -4.25
CA LEU A 414 15.42 15.79 -5.00
C LEU A 414 16.20 17.09 -5.24
N ASP A 415 15.53 18.13 -5.72
CA ASP A 415 16.17 19.42 -6.04
C ASP A 415 16.69 20.14 -4.80
N LEU A 416 15.96 20.08 -3.68
CA LEU A 416 16.42 20.58 -2.38
C LEU A 416 17.60 19.75 -1.83
N SER A 417 17.55 18.43 -1.97
CA SER A 417 18.64 17.53 -1.58
C SER A 417 19.92 17.81 -2.36
N MET A 418 19.81 18.05 -3.68
CA MET A 418 20.95 18.45 -4.51
C MET A 418 21.53 19.78 -4.09
N LYS A 419 20.74 20.74 -3.59
CA LYS A 419 21.24 22.05 -3.12
C LYS A 419 22.11 21.95 -1.87
N VAL A 420 21.88 20.95 -1.01
CA VAL A 420 22.67 20.69 0.21
C VAL A 420 23.71 19.59 0.05
N LEU A 421 23.84 18.99 -1.14
CA LEU A 421 24.87 17.98 -1.42
C LEU A 421 26.18 18.64 -1.88
N LYS A 422 27.33 18.21 -1.37
CA LYS A 422 28.64 18.67 -1.86
C LYS A 422 28.84 18.36 -3.36
N PRO A 423 29.70 19.10 -4.09
CA PRO A 423 29.97 18.85 -5.51
C PRO A 423 30.48 17.44 -5.83
N ASP A 424 31.20 16.82 -4.89
CA ASP A 424 31.75 15.46 -4.94
C ASP A 424 30.96 14.44 -4.10
N GLY A 425 29.87 14.88 -3.46
CA GLY A 425 29.01 14.04 -2.63
C GLY A 425 28.08 13.13 -3.43
N LYS A 426 27.47 12.16 -2.74
CA LYS A 426 26.45 11.26 -3.31
C LYS A 426 25.14 11.32 -2.55
N TYR A 427 24.06 11.18 -3.28
CA TYR A 427 22.72 10.99 -2.76
C TYR A 427 22.30 9.53 -2.96
N PHE A 428 21.68 8.95 -1.93
CA PHE A 428 21.14 7.60 -1.96
C PHE A 428 19.66 7.60 -1.61
N THR A 429 18.90 6.68 -2.22
CA THR A 429 17.48 6.50 -1.94
C THR A 429 17.02 5.10 -2.33
N GLN A 430 16.02 4.60 -1.62
CA GLN A 430 15.14 3.56 -2.15
C GLN A 430 14.37 4.11 -3.35
N GLY A 431 14.11 3.28 -4.35
CA GLY A 431 13.42 3.65 -5.59
C GLY A 431 12.00 3.09 -5.67
N ASN A 432 11.87 1.85 -6.14
CA ASN A 432 10.60 1.12 -6.19
C ASN A 432 10.82 -0.38 -6.51
N CYS A 433 9.76 -1.18 -6.50
CA CYS A 433 9.74 -2.53 -7.05
C CYS A 433 10.22 -2.55 -8.52
N VAL A 434 11.07 -3.53 -8.86
CA VAL A 434 11.64 -3.70 -10.21
C VAL A 434 10.58 -3.90 -11.31
N ASN A 435 9.39 -4.38 -10.97
CA ASN A 435 8.30 -4.61 -11.92
C ASN A 435 7.54 -3.32 -12.29
N LEU A 436 7.63 -2.26 -11.48
CA LEU A 436 6.95 -0.97 -11.73
C LEU A 436 7.75 -0.06 -12.66
N THR A 437 8.04 -0.56 -13.86
CA THR A 437 8.93 0.08 -14.84
C THR A 437 8.47 1.46 -15.28
N GLU A 438 7.16 1.71 -15.39
CA GLU A 438 6.61 3.03 -15.70
C GLU A 438 6.88 4.04 -14.57
N ALA A 439 6.69 3.64 -13.31
CA ALA A 439 6.97 4.49 -12.15
C ALA A 439 8.47 4.78 -12.00
N LEU A 440 9.33 3.78 -12.21
CA LEU A 440 10.79 3.96 -12.24
C LEU A 440 11.23 4.92 -13.36
N THR A 441 10.59 4.84 -14.53
CA THR A 441 10.88 5.76 -15.66
C THR A 441 10.45 7.19 -15.33
N LEU A 442 9.24 7.38 -14.78
CA LEU A 442 8.73 8.69 -14.36
C LEU A 442 9.57 9.31 -13.22
N TYR A 443 10.14 8.49 -12.34
CA TYR A 443 11.12 8.94 -11.34
C TYR A 443 12.42 9.40 -12.01
N GLU A 444 12.98 8.61 -12.94
CA GLU A 444 14.20 8.96 -13.69
C GLU A 444 14.04 10.24 -14.53
N GLU A 445 12.84 10.50 -15.07
CA GLU A 445 12.51 11.77 -15.73
C GLU A 445 12.63 12.99 -14.80
N GLN A 446 12.37 12.84 -13.49
CA GLN A 446 12.53 13.95 -12.54
C GLN A 446 14.00 14.33 -12.31
N LEU A 447 14.92 13.36 -12.42
CA LEU A 447 16.36 13.59 -12.31
C LEU A 447 16.88 14.51 -13.44
N GLY A 448 16.28 14.43 -14.63
CA GLY A 448 16.55 15.34 -15.75
C GLY A 448 15.98 16.76 -15.58
N ARG A 449 15.20 17.02 -14.52
CA ARG A 449 14.48 18.28 -14.26
C ARG A 449 14.96 19.02 -13.00
N LEU A 450 16.12 18.64 -12.47
CA LEU A 450 16.74 19.28 -11.29
C LEU A 450 17.51 20.55 -11.67
N SER A 451 17.77 21.43 -10.70
CA SER A 451 18.46 22.71 -10.92
C SER A 451 19.94 22.59 -11.28
N CYS A 452 20.55 21.42 -11.08
CA CYS A 452 21.89 21.08 -11.57
C CYS A 452 21.88 19.74 -12.32
N PRO A 453 22.72 19.54 -13.34
CA PRO A 453 22.84 18.27 -14.02
C PRO A 453 23.37 17.19 -13.07
N VAL A 454 22.73 16.02 -13.10
CA VAL A 454 23.11 14.85 -12.30
C VAL A 454 23.37 13.64 -13.19
N GLU A 455 24.12 12.70 -12.65
CA GLU A 455 24.29 11.34 -13.17
C GLU A 455 23.80 10.36 -12.09
N PHE A 456 23.41 9.15 -12.50
CA PHE A 456 22.93 8.15 -11.56
C PHE A 456 23.30 6.72 -11.98
N SER A 457 23.30 5.83 -11.00
CA SER A 457 23.29 4.39 -11.18
C SER A 457 22.18 3.77 -10.32
N LYS A 458 21.73 2.57 -10.69
CA LYS A 458 20.74 1.81 -9.94
C LYS A 458 21.17 0.38 -9.74
N GLU A 459 20.85 -0.18 -8.57
CA GLU A 459 21.09 -1.58 -8.23
C GLU A 459 19.80 -2.27 -7.80
N VAL A 460 19.67 -3.56 -8.12
CA VAL A 460 18.52 -4.38 -7.76
C VAL A 460 18.90 -5.26 -6.57
N VAL A 461 18.13 -5.17 -5.50
CA VAL A 461 18.44 -5.76 -4.19
C VAL A 461 17.30 -6.66 -3.75
N CYS A 462 17.66 -7.79 -3.13
CA CYS A 462 16.72 -8.67 -2.45
C CYS A 462 16.65 -8.22 -0.98
N VAL A 463 15.58 -7.52 -0.62
CA VAL A 463 15.27 -7.19 0.78
C VAL A 463 14.42 -8.33 1.34
N PRO A 464 14.85 -9.05 2.40
CA PRO A 464 14.21 -10.29 2.83
C PRO A 464 12.70 -10.19 3.06
N SER A 465 12.24 -9.19 3.82
CA SER A 465 10.81 -9.07 4.14
C SER A 465 9.95 -8.51 3.01
N TYR A 466 10.52 -7.95 1.92
CA TYR A 466 9.72 -7.27 0.89
C TYR A 466 8.95 -8.24 -0.02
N MET A 467 9.30 -9.53 -0.05
CA MET A 467 8.70 -10.53 -0.97
C MET A 467 8.78 -10.15 -2.46
N GLU A 468 9.69 -9.22 -2.80
CA GLU A 468 9.95 -8.71 -4.15
C GLU A 468 11.34 -8.09 -4.28
N LEU A 469 11.78 -7.83 -5.51
CA LEU A 469 13.08 -7.21 -5.80
C LEU A 469 12.93 -5.70 -5.89
N TRP A 470 13.76 -4.97 -5.13
CA TRP A 470 13.69 -3.52 -5.03
C TRP A 470 14.85 -2.83 -5.76
N VAL A 471 14.59 -1.66 -6.32
CA VAL A 471 15.59 -0.82 -6.98
C VAL A 471 16.06 0.26 -6.02
N PHE A 472 17.37 0.42 -5.86
CA PHE A 472 18.00 1.53 -5.14
C PHE A 472 18.78 2.42 -6.11
N TYR A 473 18.79 3.73 -5.84
CA TYR A 473 19.49 4.72 -6.67
C TYR A 473 20.67 5.34 -5.93
N THR A 474 21.79 5.47 -6.65
CA THR A 474 22.91 6.35 -6.30
C THR A 474 22.95 7.50 -7.30
N ILE A 475 22.94 8.74 -6.82
CA ILE A 475 22.84 9.96 -7.66
C ILE A 475 23.98 10.90 -7.26
N TRP A 476 24.66 11.50 -8.23
CA TRP A 476 25.72 12.48 -7.98
C TRP A 476 25.65 13.65 -8.97
N LYS A 477 26.24 14.78 -8.61
CA LYS A 477 26.32 15.95 -9.49
C LYS A 477 27.27 15.64 -10.65
N LYS A 478 26.83 15.95 -11.88
CA LYS A 478 27.71 15.83 -13.03
C LYS A 478 28.86 16.82 -12.88
N ARG A 479 30.10 16.36 -13.06
CA ARG A 479 31.28 17.24 -13.03
C ARG A 479 31.17 18.26 -14.16
N SER A 480 31.37 19.54 -13.83
CA SER A 480 31.60 20.57 -14.84
C SER A 480 32.89 20.25 -15.59
N GLU A 481 32.82 20.17 -16.91
CA GLU A 481 34.00 20.20 -17.77
C GLU A 481 34.58 21.61 -17.68
N VAL A 482 35.81 21.72 -17.17
CA VAL A 482 36.61 22.95 -17.02
C VAL A 482 37.85 22.85 -17.89
#